data_AF-A0AAN8IV83-F1
#
_entry.id   AF-A0AAN8IV83-F1
#
_cell.length_a   1.000
_cell.length_b   1.000
_cell.length_c   1.000
_cell.angle_alpha   90.00
_cell.angle_beta   90.00
_cell.angle_gamma   90.00
#
_symmetry.space_group_name_H-M   'P 1'
#
loop_
_entity.id
_entity.type
_entity.pdbx_description
1 polymer ?
#
loop_
_entity_poly.entity_id
_entity_poly.type
_entity_poly.pdbx_seq_one_letter_code
_entity_poly.pdbx_strand_id
1 'polypeptide(L)'
;MPINLDEVFYKLQSPITSARWSGQDDIVYQSWNQGIIRLSASRMTSEVLLEQSYLVLQDQCMISSDQRYVALLMKTSNRVRSLPLISPQSCFIMVFAGN
;
A
#
# COMPACT_ATOMS: atom_id res chain seq x y z
N MET A 1 -34.09 11.37 13.78
CA MET A 1 -33.15 10.34 14.27
C MET A 1 -31.78 10.99 14.40
N PRO A 2 -31.10 10.87 15.54
CA PRO A 2 -29.73 11.36 15.68
C PRO A 2 -28.79 10.57 14.75
N ILE A 3 -27.87 11.27 14.11
CA ILE A 3 -26.85 10.67 13.27
C ILE A 3 -25.83 10.00 14.18
N ASN A 4 -25.61 8.69 14.00
CA ASN A 4 -24.56 7.96 14.70
C ASN A 4 -23.20 8.33 14.09
N LEU A 5 -22.41 9.12 14.83
CA LEU A 5 -21.12 9.62 14.36
C LEU A 5 -20.12 8.49 14.10
N ASP A 6 -20.22 7.37 14.80
CA ASP A 6 -19.35 6.21 14.58
C ASP A 6 -19.64 5.57 13.22
N GLU A 7 -20.91 5.36 12.88
CA GLU A 7 -21.28 4.84 11.55
C GLU A 7 -20.89 5.79 10.42
N VAL A 8 -21.02 7.10 10.65
CA VAL A 8 -20.69 8.10 9.64
C VAL A 8 -19.19 8.15 9.38
N PHE A 9 -18.36 7.98 10.42
CA PHE A 9 -16.91 8.00 10.26
C PHE A 9 -16.42 6.86 9.34
N TYR A 10 -16.94 5.65 9.53
CA TYR A 10 -16.61 4.51 8.67
C TYR A 10 -17.19 4.62 7.26
N LYS A 11 -18.39 5.20 7.11
CA LYS A 11 -19.05 5.33 5.80
C LYS A 11 -18.46 6.45 4.94
N LEU A 12 -17.89 7.49 5.55
CA LEU A 12 -17.30 8.63 4.84
C LEU A 12 -15.79 8.48 4.60
N GLN A 13 -15.13 7.52 5.24
CA GLN A 13 -13.73 7.25 4.96
C GLN A 13 -13.55 6.73 3.54
N SER A 14 -12.71 7.43 2.77
CA SER A 14 -12.30 6.98 1.45
C SER A 14 -11.66 5.59 1.59
N PRO A 15 -12.12 4.58 0.82
CA PRO A 15 -11.48 3.27 0.83
C PRO A 15 -10.06 3.33 0.26
N ILE A 16 -9.70 4.42 -0.44
CA ILE A 16 -8.38 4.67 -1.02
C ILE A 16 -7.64 5.72 -0.18
N THR A 17 -6.44 5.37 0.28
CA THR A 17 -5.57 6.26 1.08
C THR A 17 -4.52 7.01 0.28
N SER A 18 -4.06 6.42 -0.82
CA SER A 18 -3.08 7.02 -1.71
C SER A 18 -3.27 6.45 -3.10
N ALA A 19 -3.05 7.28 -4.13
CA ALA A 19 -3.09 6.85 -5.53
C ALA A 19 -2.03 7.62 -6.32
N ARG A 20 -1.32 6.93 -7.20
CA ARG A 20 -0.27 7.50 -8.05
C ARG A 20 -0.28 6.82 -9.41
N TRP A 21 0.06 7.58 -10.45
CA TRP A 21 0.31 7.01 -11.76
C TRP A 21 1.58 6.16 -11.75
N SER A 22 1.55 5.07 -12.51
CA SER A 22 2.71 4.26 -12.84
C SER A 22 2.89 4.12 -14.34
N GLY A 23 3.95 4.76 -14.84
CA GLY A 23 4.13 4.89 -16.27
C GLY A 23 2.95 5.66 -16.89
N GLN A 24 2.55 5.24 -18.09
CA GLN A 24 1.51 5.91 -18.86
C GLN A 24 0.12 5.30 -18.67
N ASP A 25 0.04 4.01 -18.30
CA ASP A 25 -1.21 3.25 -18.42
C ASP A 25 -1.71 2.62 -17.12
N ASP A 26 -0.96 2.71 -16.03
CA ASP A 26 -1.31 2.03 -14.78
C ASP A 26 -1.44 3.05 -13.63
N ILE A 27 -2.36 2.80 -12.71
CA ILE A 27 -2.56 3.56 -11.47
C ILE A 27 -2.31 2.59 -10.32
N VAL A 28 -1.38 2.92 -9.43
CA VAL A 28 -1.16 2.16 -8.20
C VAL A 28 -1.74 2.92 -7.03
N TYR A 29 -2.58 2.26 -6.26
CA TYR A 29 -3.25 2.86 -5.11
C TYR A 29 -3.31 1.92 -3.91
N GLN A 30 -3.38 2.51 -2.73
CA GLN A 30 -3.55 1.80 -1.48
C GLN A 30 -5.02 1.79 -1.07
N SER A 31 -5.57 0.60 -0.95
CA SER A 31 -6.91 0.28 -0.49
C SER A 31 -6.87 -0.21 0.96
N TRP A 32 -7.77 0.29 1.80
CA TRP A 32 -7.81 -0.03 3.23
C TRP A 32 -8.08 -1.50 3.56
N ASN A 33 -8.87 -2.15 2.72
CA ASN A 33 -9.33 -3.51 2.93
C ASN A 33 -8.57 -4.52 2.06
N GLN A 34 -7.93 -4.07 0.98
CA GLN A 34 -7.32 -4.97 0.00
C GLN A 34 -5.79 -4.84 -0.08
N GLY A 35 -5.21 -3.74 0.41
CA GLY A 35 -3.77 -3.48 0.35
C GLY A 35 -3.37 -2.63 -0.86
N ILE A 36 -2.23 -2.91 -1.49
CA ILE A 36 -1.74 -2.17 -2.65
C ILE A 36 -2.26 -2.82 -3.93
N ILE A 37 -2.96 -2.04 -4.74
CA ILE A 37 -3.59 -2.48 -5.99
C ILE A 37 -3.01 -1.69 -7.15
N ARG A 38 -2.77 -2.39 -8.26
CA ARG A 38 -2.55 -1.79 -9.58
C ARG A 38 -3.82 -1.87 -10.40
N LEU A 39 -4.26 -0.76 -10.94
CA LEU A 39 -5.33 -0.66 -11.93
C LEU A 39 -4.70 -0.30 -13.27
N SER A 40 -4.89 -1.16 -14.28
CA SER A 40 -4.53 -0.81 -15.63
C SER A 40 -5.63 0.05 -16.26
N ALA A 41 -5.33 1.30 -16.58
CA ALA A 41 -6.26 2.25 -17.18
C ALA A 41 -6.65 1.85 -18.61
N SER A 42 -5.76 1.16 -19.34
CA SER A 42 -6.03 0.69 -20.70
C SER A 42 -6.98 -0.51 -20.72
N ARG A 43 -6.85 -1.42 -19.75
CA ARG A 43 -7.65 -2.66 -19.67
C ARG A 43 -8.82 -2.58 -18.70
N MET A 44 -8.85 -1.56 -17.85
CA MET A 44 -9.78 -1.43 -16.72
C MET A 44 -9.77 -2.65 -15.78
N THR A 45 -8.62 -3.30 -15.65
CA THR A 45 -8.42 -4.49 -14.80
C THR A 45 -7.57 -4.15 -13.58
N SER A 46 -7.93 -4.66 -12.42
CA SER A 46 -7.17 -4.51 -11.18
C SER A 46 -6.39 -5.79 -10.82
N GLU A 47 -5.24 -5.61 -10.20
CA GLU A 47 -4.37 -6.65 -9.68
C GLU A 47 -3.88 -6.25 -8.28
N VAL A 48 -3.97 -7.19 -7.32
CA VAL A 48 -3.43 -6.97 -5.98
C VAL A 48 -1.93 -7.22 -6.01
N LEU A 49 -1.14 -6.18 -5.76
CA LEU A 49 0.33 -6.27 -5.70
C LEU A 49 0.83 -6.65 -4.29
N LEU A 50 0.11 -6.21 -3.25
CA LEU A 50 0.43 -6.53 -1.86
C LEU A 50 -0.84 -6.58 -1.02
N GLU A 51 -1.07 -7.67 -0.31
CA GLU A 51 -2.25 -7.82 0.54
C GLU A 51 -2.21 -6.91 1.78
N GLN A 52 -3.38 -6.50 2.25
CA GLN A 52 -3.55 -5.68 3.46
C GLN A 52 -2.89 -6.30 4.70
N SER A 53 -2.83 -7.63 4.81
CA SER A 53 -2.22 -8.37 5.92
C SER A 53 -0.76 -7.94 6.17
N TYR A 54 -0.03 -7.57 5.12
CA TYR A 54 1.35 -7.07 5.22
C TYR A 54 1.45 -5.62 5.70
N LEU A 55 0.37 -4.85 5.57
CA LEU A 55 0.31 -3.43 5.94
C LEU A 55 -0.15 -3.20 7.38
N VAL A 56 -0.86 -4.15 8.01
CA VAL A 56 -1.44 -4.01 9.36
C VAL A 56 -0.40 -3.65 10.44
N LEU A 57 0.85 -4.10 10.27
CA LEU A 57 1.93 -3.89 11.24
C LEU A 57 2.85 -2.71 10.91
N GLN A 58 2.52 -1.92 9.89
CA GLN A 58 3.40 -0.90 9.32
C GLN A 58 2.83 0.50 9.55
N ASP A 59 3.70 1.48 9.83
CA ASP A 59 3.31 2.89 9.96
C ASP A 59 3.26 3.60 8.62
N GLN A 60 4.19 3.25 7.73
CA GLN A 60 4.31 3.89 6.43
C GLN A 60 4.62 2.86 5.36
N CYS A 61 4.06 3.11 4.18
CA CYS A 61 4.28 2.34 2.98
C CYS A 61 4.73 3.29 1.87
N MET A 62 5.89 3.02 1.28
CA MET A 62 6.43 3.78 0.16
C MET A 62 6.68 2.85 -1.02
N ILE A 63 6.19 3.24 -2.18
CA ILE A 63 6.40 2.50 -3.43
C ILE A 63 7.63 3.10 -4.13
N SER A 64 8.53 2.25 -4.63
CA SER A 64 9.71 2.70 -5.35
C SER A 64 9.32 3.42 -6.64
N SER A 65 10.14 4.35 -7.13
CA SER A 65 9.87 5.12 -8.34
C SER A 65 9.76 4.25 -9.60
N ASP A 66 10.52 3.15 -9.63
CA ASP A 66 10.47 2.14 -10.69
C ASP A 66 9.38 1.08 -10.47
N GLN A 67 8.67 1.17 -9.34
CA GLN A 67 7.50 0.38 -8.97
C GLN A 67 7.71 -1.12 -8.90
N ARG A 68 8.97 -1.51 -8.72
CA ARG A 68 9.34 -2.91 -8.52
C ARG A 68 9.33 -3.30 -7.06
N TYR A 69 9.39 -2.33 -6.15
CA TYR A 69 9.55 -2.56 -4.73
C TYR A 69 8.59 -1.71 -3.89
N VAL A 70 8.25 -2.22 -2.72
CA VAL A 70 7.58 -1.50 -1.65
C VAL A 70 8.44 -1.55 -0.41
N ALA A 71 8.75 -0.38 0.13
CA ALA A 71 9.34 -0.20 1.43
C ALA A 71 8.23 -0.06 2.48
N LEU A 72 8.26 -0.93 3.47
CA LEU A 72 7.39 -0.93 4.63
C LEU A 72 8.19 -0.50 5.86
N LEU A 73 7.76 0.57 6.52
CA LEU A 73 8.34 1.04 7.78
C LEU A 73 7.56 0.43 8.95
N MET A 74 8.26 -0.33 9.78
CA MET A 74 7.65 -1.04 10.91
C MET A 74 7.34 -0.11 12.07
N LYS A 75 6.13 -0.25 12.64
CA LYS A 75 5.65 0.55 13.78
C LYS A 75 6.58 0.56 14.98
N THR A 76 7.22 -0.58 15.25
CA THR A 76 7.92 -0.84 16.51
C THR A 76 9.44 -0.94 16.33
N SER A 77 9.97 -0.70 15.13
CA SER A 77 11.41 -0.75 14.89
C SER A 77 11.82 0.18 13.76
N ASN A 78 13.01 0.79 13.84
CA ASN A 78 13.62 1.55 12.74
C ASN A 78 14.07 0.67 11.56
N ARG A 79 13.41 -0.48 11.35
CA ARG A 79 13.69 -1.42 10.27
C ARG A 79 12.76 -1.13 9.10
N VAL A 80 13.34 -1.15 7.90
CA VAL A 80 12.60 -1.02 6.65
C VAL A 80 12.60 -2.38 5.96
N ARG A 81 11.41 -2.89 5.65
CA ARG A 81 11.25 -4.14 4.90
C ARG A 81 10.92 -3.83 3.45
N SER A 82 11.74 -4.32 2.52
CA SER A 82 11.50 -4.14 1.10
C SER A 82 10.90 -5.43 0.50
N LEU A 83 9.76 -5.29 -0.19
CA LEU A 83 9.05 -6.37 -0.84
C LEU A 83 8.94 -6.10 -2.35
N PRO A 84 9.28 -7.04 -3.23
CA PRO A 84 9.08 -6.88 -4.65
C PRO A 84 7.60 -6.99 -4.99
N LEU A 85 7.11 -6.07 -5.82
CA LEU A 85 5.72 -6.03 -6.29
C LEU A 85 5.43 -7.07 -7.39
N ILE A 86 6.48 -7.71 -7.93
CA ILE A 86 6.41 -8.63 -9.06
C ILE A 86 6.55 -10.10 -8.62
N SER A 87 6.79 -10.35 -7.32
CA SER A 87 6.90 -11.70 -6.77
C SER A 87 6.71 -11.68 -5.24
N PRO A 88 5.71 -12.38 -4.68
CA PRO A 88 5.51 -12.43 -3.24
C PRO A 88 6.60 -13.20 -2.47
N GLN A 89 7.61 -13.76 -3.15
CA GLN A 89 8.56 -14.70 -2.55
C GLN A 89 9.94 -14.14 -2.19
N SER A 90 10.29 -12.91 -2.59
CA SER A 90 11.67 -12.40 -2.43
C SER A 90 11.76 -11.18 -1.51
N CYS A 91 11.71 -11.36 -0.19
CA CYS A 91 11.81 -10.23 0.74
C CYS A 91 13.27 -9.88 1.07
N PHE A 92 13.64 -8.60 0.94
CA PHE A 92 14.93 -8.08 1.41
C PHE A 92 14.69 -7.16 2.62
N ILE A 93 15.36 -7.46 3.73
CA ILE A 93 15.35 -6.61 4.92
C ILE A 93 16.54 -5.66 4.80
N MET A 94 16.28 -4.36 4.65
CA MET A 94 17.33 -3.34 4.72
C MET A 94 17.27 -2.68 6.09
N VAL A 95 18.32 -2.92 6.90
CA VAL A 95 18.49 -2.25 8.19
C VAL A 95 19.29 -0.98 7.94
N PHE A 96 18.66 0.18 8.07
CA PHE A 96 19.38 1.44 8.12
C PHE A 96 19.88 1.63 9.56
N ALA A 97 21.18 1.50 9.77
CA ALA A 97 21.82 1.96 10.99
C ALA A 97 21.83 3.50 10.96
N GLY A 98 21.05 4.12 11.83
CA GLY A 98 21.16 5.56 12.07
C GLY A 98 22.49 5.85 12.77
N ASN A 99 23.21 6.87 12.29
CA ASN A 99 24.30 7.52 13.02
C ASN A 99 23.78 8.18 14.30
#